data_AF-C8W5X2-F1
#
_entry.id   AF-C8W5X2-F1
#
_cell.length_a   1.000
_cell.length_b   1.000
_cell.length_c   1.000
_cell.angle_alpha   90.00
_cell.angle_beta   90.00
_cell.angle_gamma   90.00
#
_symmetry.space_group_name_H-M   'P 1'
#
loop_
_entity.id
_entity.type
_entity.pdbx_description
1 polymer ?
#
loop_
_entity_poly.entity_id
_entity_poly.type
_entity_poly.pdbx_seq_one_letter_code
_entity_poly.pdbx_strand_id
1 'polypeptide(L)'
;MMKSLKSMAIVLVGLVFFALGQPILAQEIESKGIITPQTYSYLALTKCYFIDSEDGLISVSGKTTTYSTVDKITTTVYLQKQTSTEWVNVKSWTNSGSNTSSCNVSGTITVEKGCYYRTYCYHRADKGNLTETNTSQTTAYWVE
;
A
#
# COMPACT_ATOMS: atom_id res chain seq x y z
N MET A 1 -29.64 67.04 -30.54
CA MET A 1 -28.58 67.28 -29.54
C MET A 1 -28.97 66.59 -28.25
N MET A 2 -28.43 65.39 -27.98
CA MET A 2 -28.48 64.76 -26.65
C MET A 2 -27.20 63.94 -26.49
N LYS A 3 -26.30 64.46 -25.65
CA LYS A 3 -25.05 63.84 -25.24
C LYS A 3 -25.35 63.00 -23.98
N SER A 4 -24.96 61.72 -23.95
CA SER A 4 -24.47 60.97 -22.77
C SER A 4 -24.68 59.44 -22.79
N LEU A 5 -24.63 58.76 -23.95
CA LEU A 5 -24.75 57.29 -24.01
C LEU A 5 -23.42 56.54 -23.76
N LYS A 6 -22.59 56.99 -22.80
CA LYS A 6 -21.29 56.34 -22.49
C LYS A 6 -21.23 55.64 -21.12
N SER A 7 -22.22 55.84 -20.24
CA SER A 7 -22.19 55.23 -18.89
C SER A 7 -22.94 53.90 -18.75
N MET A 8 -23.76 53.47 -19.72
CA MET A 8 -24.54 52.23 -19.60
C MET A 8 -23.74 50.95 -19.89
N ALA A 9 -22.68 51.03 -20.72
CA ALA A 9 -21.88 49.86 -21.07
C ALA A 9 -20.95 49.40 -19.93
N ILE A 10 -20.50 50.32 -19.06
CA ILE A 10 -19.57 50.00 -17.96
C ILE A 10 -20.30 49.29 -16.80
N VAL A 11 -21.59 49.60 -16.58
CA VAL A 11 -22.41 48.95 -15.54
C VAL A 11 -22.73 47.49 -15.89
N LEU A 12 -22.91 47.16 -17.18
CA LEU A 12 -23.19 45.78 -17.59
C LEU A 12 -21.96 44.85 -17.48
N VAL A 13 -20.75 45.36 -17.77
CA VAL A 13 -19.51 44.56 -17.67
C VAL A 13 -19.15 44.28 -16.20
N GLY A 14 -19.42 45.21 -15.28
CA GLY A 14 -19.19 45.02 -13.84
C GLY A 14 -20.12 43.97 -13.18
N LEU A 15 -21.34 43.80 -13.70
CA LEU A 15 -22.30 42.80 -13.19
C LEU A 15 -21.94 41.36 -13.58
N VAL A 16 -21.25 41.16 -14.71
CA VAL A 16 -20.81 39.82 -15.15
C VAL A 16 -19.64 39.30 -14.30
N PHE A 17 -18.78 40.17 -13.78
CA PHE A 17 -17.67 39.77 -12.91
C PHE A 17 -18.11 39.41 -11.48
N PHE A 18 -19.24 39.95 -10.99
CA PHE A 18 -19.78 39.58 -9.68
C PHE A 18 -20.55 38.24 -9.67
N ALA A 19 -20.91 37.72 -10.84
CA ALA A 19 -21.70 36.48 -10.96
C ALA A 19 -20.84 35.18 -10.99
N LEU A 20 -19.51 35.27 -11.08
CA LEU A 20 -18.64 34.09 -11.22
C LEU A 20 -17.78 33.78 -9.99
N GLY A 21 -17.90 34.57 -8.92
CA GLY A 21 -16.99 34.52 -7.77
C GLY A 21 -17.63 34.10 -6.44
N GLN A 22 -18.60 33.20 -6.43
CA GLN A 22 -19.08 32.66 -5.14
C GLN A 22 -18.04 31.68 -4.57
N PRO A 23 -17.59 31.83 -3.32
CA PRO A 23 -16.79 30.79 -2.68
C PRO A 23 -17.68 29.56 -2.50
N ILE A 24 -17.35 28.49 -3.20
CA ILE A 24 -17.89 27.16 -2.93
C ILE A 24 -17.34 26.77 -1.56
N LEU A 25 -18.19 26.73 -0.54
CA LEU A 25 -17.83 26.10 0.73
C LEU A 25 -17.59 24.63 0.45
N ALA A 26 -16.32 24.22 0.40
CA ALA A 26 -15.95 22.83 0.43
C ALA A 26 -16.46 22.23 1.74
N GLN A 27 -17.45 21.35 1.67
CA GLN A 27 -17.88 20.58 2.82
C GLN A 27 -16.80 19.52 3.08
N GLU A 28 -15.98 19.74 4.10
CA GLU A 28 -15.12 18.68 4.62
C GLU A 28 -16.02 17.60 5.23
N ILE A 29 -16.13 16.47 4.54
CA ILE A 29 -16.67 15.26 5.14
C ILE A 29 -15.56 14.73 6.06
N GLU A 30 -15.59 15.12 7.32
CA GLU A 30 -14.86 14.41 8.37
C GLU A 30 -15.45 12.99 8.45
N SER A 31 -14.86 12.06 7.70
CA SER A 31 -15.04 10.64 7.94
C SER A 31 -14.36 10.33 9.27
N LYS A 32 -15.09 10.45 10.39
CA LYS A 32 -14.74 9.78 11.64
C LYS A 32 -14.84 8.28 11.43
N GLY A 33 -13.82 7.71 10.79
CA GLY A 33 -13.65 6.28 10.67
C GLY A 33 -13.54 5.71 12.07
N ILE A 34 -14.50 4.86 12.45
CA ILE A 34 -14.36 4.04 13.65
C ILE A 34 -13.19 3.08 13.37
N ILE A 35 -12.03 3.36 13.93
CA ILE A 35 -10.89 2.44 13.88
C ILE A 35 -11.26 1.24 14.78
N THR A 36 -11.69 0.16 14.16
CA THR A 36 -11.89 -1.11 14.87
C THR A 36 -10.55 -1.82 14.90
N PRO A 37 -9.97 -2.14 16.07
CA PRO A 37 -8.70 -2.84 16.11
C PRO A 37 -8.88 -4.22 15.47
N GLN A 38 -8.07 -4.52 14.46
CA GLN A 38 -8.02 -5.87 13.90
C GLN A 38 -7.42 -6.81 14.95
N THR A 39 -8.27 -7.62 15.58
CA THR A 39 -7.84 -8.68 16.48
C THR A 39 -7.72 -9.99 15.72
N TYR A 40 -6.58 -10.66 15.84
CA TYR A 40 -6.34 -11.96 15.24
C TYR A 40 -6.56 -13.04 16.31
N SER A 41 -7.38 -14.02 15.98
CA SER A 41 -7.57 -15.24 16.77
C SER A 41 -6.44 -16.24 16.54
N TYR A 42 -5.85 -16.26 15.35
CA TYR A 42 -4.83 -17.24 14.97
C TYR A 42 -3.50 -16.62 14.55
N LEU A 43 -3.46 -15.60 13.69
CA LEU A 43 -2.20 -14.99 13.27
C LEU A 43 -1.47 -14.35 14.47
N ALA A 44 -0.21 -14.72 14.67
CA ALA A 44 0.58 -14.29 15.81
C ALA A 44 1.79 -13.43 15.42
N LEU A 45 2.56 -13.86 14.42
CA LEU A 45 3.73 -13.14 13.93
C LEU A 45 3.72 -13.13 12.40
N THR A 46 3.88 -11.94 11.83
CA THR A 46 3.91 -11.72 10.39
C THR A 46 5.07 -10.77 10.06
N LYS A 47 6.13 -11.29 9.45
CA LYS A 47 7.34 -10.52 9.16
C LYS A 47 7.86 -10.78 7.74
N CYS A 48 8.46 -9.74 7.16
CA CYS A 48 9.30 -9.79 5.98
C CYS A 48 10.75 -9.48 6.33
N TYR A 49 11.65 -9.95 5.48
CA TYR A 49 13.07 -9.65 5.53
C TYR A 49 13.60 -9.36 4.12
N PHE A 50 14.59 -8.48 4.06
CA PHE A 50 15.31 -8.09 2.86
C PHE A 50 16.80 -8.09 3.22
N ILE A 51 17.63 -8.74 2.41
CA ILE A 51 19.08 -8.76 2.56
C ILE A 51 19.67 -8.49 1.17
N ASP A 52 20.46 -7.43 1.07
CA ASP A 52 21.35 -7.24 -0.07
C ASP A 52 22.66 -7.99 0.22
N SER A 53 23.02 -8.92 -0.67
CA SER A 53 24.22 -9.75 -0.58
C SER A 53 25.33 -9.25 -1.51
N GLU A 54 25.29 -7.98 -1.88
CA GLU A 54 26.18 -7.30 -2.83
C GLU A 54 25.90 -7.69 -4.28
N ASP A 55 26.39 -6.87 -5.21
CA ASP A 55 26.24 -7.06 -6.66
C ASP A 55 24.80 -7.27 -7.16
N GLY A 56 23.84 -6.65 -6.47
CA GLY A 56 22.43 -6.74 -6.80
C GLY A 56 21.82 -8.11 -6.49
N LEU A 57 22.52 -8.99 -5.77
CA LEU A 57 21.98 -10.26 -5.31
C LEU A 57 21.12 -10.04 -4.07
N ILE A 58 19.81 -10.08 -4.26
CA ILE A 58 18.83 -9.86 -3.20
C ILE A 58 18.31 -11.18 -2.67
N SER A 59 18.34 -11.33 -1.36
CA SER A 59 17.64 -12.41 -0.63
C SER A 59 16.43 -11.83 0.11
N VAL A 60 15.26 -12.41 -0.14
CA VAL A 60 14.03 -12.04 0.55
C VAL A 60 13.51 -13.22 1.34
N SER A 61 12.82 -12.95 2.46
CA SER A 61 12.08 -13.99 3.16
C SER A 61 10.87 -13.46 3.91
N GLY A 62 9.98 -14.37 4.27
CA GLY A 62 8.77 -14.10 5.02
C GLY A 62 8.53 -15.20 6.03
N LYS A 63 8.04 -14.79 7.20
CA LYS A 63 7.67 -15.68 8.31
C LYS A 63 6.24 -15.39 8.72
N THR A 64 5.41 -16.44 8.72
CA THR A 64 4.08 -16.44 9.32
C THR A 64 4.06 -17.46 10.43
N THR A 65 3.62 -17.06 11.62
CA THR A 65 3.30 -17.99 12.71
C THR A 65 1.91 -17.71 13.25
N THR A 66 1.27 -18.74 13.78
CA THR A 66 -0.03 -18.66 14.44
C THR A 66 0.09 -19.02 15.93
N TYR A 67 -0.87 -18.59 16.74
CA TYR A 67 -0.93 -18.89 18.18
C TYR A 67 -1.19 -20.39 18.45
N SER A 68 -1.82 -21.09 17.51
CA SER A 68 -2.11 -22.52 17.58
C SER A 68 -2.06 -23.16 16.19
N THR A 69 -2.10 -24.49 16.12
CA THR A 69 -2.10 -25.24 14.84
C THR A 69 -3.35 -24.93 14.01
N VAL A 70 -3.12 -24.41 12.81
CA VAL A 70 -4.17 -24.11 11.83
C VAL A 70 -4.23 -25.16 10.73
N ASP A 71 -5.34 -25.18 10.00
CA ASP A 71 -5.59 -26.21 9.00
C ASP A 71 -4.72 -25.94 7.77
N LYS A 72 -4.57 -24.67 7.40
CA LYS A 72 -3.62 -24.20 6.40
C LYS A 72 -2.99 -22.88 6.80
N ILE A 73 -1.70 -22.74 6.55
CA ILE A 73 -0.95 -21.50 6.68
C ILE A 73 -0.22 -21.24 5.36
N THR A 74 -0.25 -20.00 4.88
CA THR A 74 0.42 -19.60 3.64
C THR A 74 1.23 -18.33 3.87
N THR A 75 2.47 -18.33 3.39
CA THR A 75 3.32 -17.14 3.35
C THR A 75 3.70 -16.90 1.89
N THR A 76 3.36 -15.73 1.38
CA THR A 76 3.81 -15.25 0.07
C THR A 76 4.72 -14.05 0.27
N VAL A 77 5.88 -14.06 -0.37
CA VAL A 77 6.86 -12.98 -0.35
C VAL A 77 7.00 -12.45 -1.76
N TYR A 78 6.97 -11.13 -1.89
CA TYR A 78 7.18 -10.38 -3.12
C TYR A 78 8.42 -9.51 -2.94
N LEU A 79 9.31 -9.55 -3.93
CA LEU A 79 10.26 -8.46 -4.13
C LEU A 79 9.57 -7.40 -4.98
N GLN A 80 9.53 -6.16 -4.50
CA GLN A 80 8.96 -5.02 -5.21
C GLN A 80 10.04 -4.02 -5.56
N LYS A 81 9.94 -3.43 -6.75
CA LYS A 81 10.78 -2.32 -7.24
C LYS A 81 9.96 -1.03 -7.23
N GLN A 82 10.54 0.05 -6.74
CA GLN A 82 9.92 1.38 -6.83
C GLN A 82 10.05 1.91 -8.26
N THR A 83 8.94 2.30 -8.84
CA THR A 83 8.88 3.09 -10.07
C THR A 83 8.71 4.57 -9.71
N SER A 84 8.44 5.44 -10.69
CA SER A 84 8.19 6.86 -10.42
C SER A 84 7.01 7.11 -9.48
N THR A 85 6.01 6.23 -9.44
CA THR A 85 4.74 6.47 -8.71
C THR A 85 4.28 5.30 -7.84
N GLU A 86 4.77 4.08 -8.10
CA GLU A 86 4.25 2.88 -7.44
C GLU A 86 5.31 1.80 -7.21
N TRP A 87 4.99 0.85 -6.35
CA TRP A 87 5.76 -0.36 -6.13
C TRP A 87 5.25 -1.47 -7.04
N VAL A 88 6.10 -1.98 -7.92
CA VAL A 88 5.75 -3.06 -8.86
C VAL A 88 6.40 -4.36 -8.41
N ASN A 89 5.64 -5.45 -8.47
CA ASN A 89 6.14 -6.79 -8.16
C ASN A 89 7.16 -7.23 -9.22
N VAL A 90 8.38 -7.54 -8.79
CA VAL A 90 9.45 -8.09 -9.63
C VAL A 90 9.33 -9.61 -9.69
N LYS A 91 9.20 -10.24 -8.52
CA LYS A 91 9.09 -11.70 -8.37
C LYS A 91 8.43 -12.05 -7.05
N SER A 92 7.82 -13.23 -6.99
CA SER A 92 7.22 -13.76 -5.76
C SER A 92 7.64 -15.20 -5.47
N TRP A 93 7.63 -15.55 -4.19
CA TRP A 93 7.83 -16.90 -3.68
C TRP A 93 6.71 -17.22 -2.70
N THR A 94 6.13 -18.41 -2.80
CA THR A 94 5.03 -18.84 -1.94
C THR A 94 5.38 -20.18 -1.30
N ASN A 95 5.07 -20.32 -0.03
CA ASN A 95 5.03 -21.61 0.65
C ASN A 95 3.71 -21.74 1.42
N SER A 96 3.26 -22.98 1.61
CA SER A 96 2.10 -23.30 2.43
C SER A 96 2.33 -24.57 3.23
N GLY A 97 1.82 -24.60 4.45
CA GLY A 97 1.79 -25.78 5.31
C GLY A 97 0.36 -26.13 5.71
N SER A 98 0.11 -27.41 5.96
CA SER A 98 -1.16 -27.90 6.51
C SER A 98 -0.94 -28.45 7.92
N ASN A 99 -1.93 -28.32 8.81
CA ASN A 99 -1.86 -28.82 10.19
C ASN A 99 -0.57 -28.39 10.92
N THR A 100 -0.18 -27.13 10.75
CA THR A 100 1.03 -26.55 11.36
C THR A 100 0.76 -25.14 11.87
N SER A 101 1.66 -24.62 12.71
CA SER A 101 1.58 -23.27 13.29
C SER A 101 2.61 -22.30 12.73
N SER A 102 3.40 -22.72 11.73
CA SER A 102 4.40 -21.85 11.11
C SER A 102 4.63 -22.17 9.63
N CYS A 103 4.95 -21.13 8.86
CA CYS A 103 5.29 -21.23 7.45
C CYS A 103 6.29 -20.14 7.09
N ASN A 104 7.44 -20.55 6.57
CA ASN A 104 8.49 -19.66 6.09
C ASN A 104 8.68 -19.86 4.60
N VAL A 105 9.03 -18.80 3.89
CA VAL A 105 9.48 -18.87 2.49
C VAL A 105 10.61 -17.89 2.30
N SER A 106 11.59 -18.27 1.51
CA SER A 106 12.69 -17.41 1.09
C SER A 106 12.96 -17.59 -0.40
N GLY A 107 13.67 -16.62 -0.96
CA GLY A 107 14.07 -16.65 -2.34
C GLY A 107 15.19 -15.67 -2.60
N THR A 108 15.96 -15.94 -3.66
CA THR A 108 17.04 -15.07 -4.11
C THR A 108 16.83 -14.67 -5.57
N ILE A 109 17.30 -13.48 -5.93
CA ILE A 109 17.27 -12.97 -7.29
C ILE A 109 18.33 -11.87 -7.47
N THR A 110 18.99 -11.86 -8.61
CA THR A 110 19.81 -10.72 -9.05
C THR A 110 18.92 -9.67 -9.70
N VAL A 111 19.05 -8.41 -9.30
CA VAL A 111 18.25 -7.29 -9.81
C VAL A 111 19.12 -6.20 -10.42
N GLU A 112 18.47 -5.28 -11.12
CA GLU A 112 19.11 -4.06 -11.61
C GLU A 112 19.49 -3.15 -10.44
N LYS A 113 20.71 -2.66 -10.47
CA LYS A 113 21.28 -1.65 -9.57
C LYS A 113 20.73 -0.25 -9.88
N GLY A 114 20.91 0.69 -8.95
CA GLY A 114 20.47 2.08 -9.09
C GLY A 114 18.96 2.28 -8.95
N CYS A 115 18.30 1.47 -8.12
CA CYS A 115 16.85 1.51 -7.89
C CYS A 115 16.50 1.14 -6.44
N TYR A 116 15.34 1.59 -5.97
CA TYR A 116 14.79 1.16 -4.67
C TYR A 116 14.01 -0.15 -4.79
N TYR A 117 14.24 -1.05 -3.84
CA TYR A 117 13.50 -2.29 -3.66
C TYR A 117 12.96 -2.42 -2.23
N ARG A 118 11.93 -3.24 -2.06
CA ARG A 118 11.46 -3.68 -0.73
C ARG A 118 10.93 -5.10 -0.80
N THR A 119 10.93 -5.79 0.33
CA THR A 119 10.16 -7.02 0.49
C THR A 119 8.76 -6.67 0.97
N TYR A 120 7.75 -7.22 0.32
CA TYR A 120 6.35 -7.17 0.74
C TYR A 120 5.84 -8.60 0.92
N CYS A 121 5.12 -8.89 1.99
CA CYS A 121 4.63 -10.24 2.26
C CYS A 121 3.14 -10.23 2.52
N TYR A 122 2.50 -11.29 2.05
CA TYR A 122 1.12 -11.63 2.36
C TYR A 122 1.10 -12.89 3.22
N HIS A 123 0.37 -12.80 4.33
CA HIS A 123 0.28 -13.83 5.36
C HIS A 123 -1.17 -14.29 5.45
N ARG A 124 -1.39 -15.61 5.49
CA ARG A 124 -2.73 -16.19 5.61
C ARG A 124 -2.74 -17.38 6.54
N ALA A 125 -3.75 -17.45 7.39
CA ALA A 125 -4.07 -18.61 8.22
C ALA A 125 -5.55 -18.98 8.06
N ASP A 126 -5.83 -20.26 7.85
CA ASP A 126 -7.16 -20.82 7.69
C ASP A 126 -7.42 -21.85 8.81
N LYS A 127 -8.46 -21.66 9.61
CA LYS A 127 -8.91 -22.59 10.67
C LYS A 127 -10.43 -22.73 10.63
N GLY A 128 -10.93 -23.92 10.28
CA GLY A 128 -12.35 -24.16 10.07
C GLY A 128 -12.92 -23.18 9.03
N ASN A 129 -13.88 -22.37 9.46
CA ASN A 129 -14.52 -21.35 8.62
C ASN A 129 -13.89 -19.96 8.76
N LEU A 130 -12.83 -19.81 9.56
CA LEU A 130 -12.15 -18.53 9.73
C LEU A 130 -10.89 -18.45 8.88
N THR A 131 -10.78 -17.38 8.09
CA THR A 131 -9.56 -17.00 7.39
C THR A 131 -9.08 -15.67 7.96
N GLU A 132 -7.82 -15.63 8.36
CA GLU A 132 -7.13 -14.42 8.79
C GLU A 132 -5.99 -14.08 7.84
N THR A 133 -5.88 -12.80 7.51
CA THR A 133 -4.84 -12.32 6.60
C THR A 133 -4.18 -11.07 7.15
N ASN A 134 -2.88 -10.94 6.92
CA ASN A 134 -2.13 -9.73 7.21
C ASN A 134 -1.07 -9.50 6.12
N THR A 135 -0.55 -8.29 6.06
CA THR A 135 0.56 -7.93 5.18
C THR A 135 1.67 -7.29 6.00
N SER A 136 2.91 -7.56 5.63
CA SER A 136 4.07 -6.85 6.18
C SER A 136 4.99 -6.40 5.07
N GLN A 137 5.87 -5.43 5.37
CA GLN A 137 6.85 -4.95 4.42
C GLN A 137 8.10 -4.46 5.13
N THR A 138 9.23 -4.53 4.44
CA THR A 138 10.45 -3.84 4.88
C THR A 138 10.38 -2.37 4.50
N THR A 139 11.29 -1.57 5.05
CA THR A 139 11.61 -0.27 4.46
C THR A 139 12.15 -0.45 3.04
N ALA A 140 12.10 0.61 2.25
CA ALA A 140 12.79 0.67 0.97
C ALA A 140 14.31 0.59 1.18
N TYR A 141 15.00 -0.09 0.27
CA TYR A 141 16.45 -0.22 0.23
C TYR A 141 16.95 0.14 -1.17
N TRP A 142 17.95 1.01 -1.25
CA TRP A 142 18.59 1.38 -2.52
C TRP A 142 19.70 0.36 -2.84
N VAL A 143 19.58 -0.32 -3.96
CA VAL A 143 20.57 -1.32 -4.40
C VAL A 143 21.60 -0.62 -5.29
N GLU A 144 22.87 -0.66 -4.86
CA GLU A 144 24.01 0.03 -5.52
C GLU A 144 24.67 -0.79 -6.64
#